data_AF-A0A2G2FZP4-F1
#
_entry.id   AF-A0A2G2FZP4-F1
#
_cell.length_a   1.000
_cell.length_b   1.000
_cell.length_c   1.000
_cell.angle_alpha   90.00
_cell.angle_beta   90.00
_cell.angle_gamma   90.00
#
_symmetry.space_group_name_H-M   'P 1'
#
loop_
_entity.id
_entity.type
_entity.pdbx_description
1 polymer ?
#
loop_
_entity_poly.entity_id
_entity_poly.type
_entity_poly.pdbx_seq_one_letter_code
_entity_poly.pdbx_strand_id
1 'polypeptide(L)'
;MIKNTILSLMIVLVMSACGGSGEGLDDSSNTETPITENNTTQKVIVINGHTLPPEPDEALNNSTLAGIDSNNNGVRDDVERKIYLNNDKEISRQILLQSAKIEQKWLEANNLISNAKEWQTLTYPKLGCMVHVYRKNNINLFKSGTESYVFNSKIRIEKYMKYNQALSGGVYSSPNSFNVEGSCDFNITKALEAQE
;
A
#
# COMPACT_ATOMS: atom_id res chain seq x y z
N MET A 1 -39.84 -15.22 -56.59
CA MET A 1 -38.38 -15.29 -56.50
C MET A 1 -38.03 -15.81 -55.11
N ILE A 2 -37.43 -17.00 -55.09
CA ILE A 2 -37.12 -17.78 -53.89
C ILE A 2 -35.75 -17.35 -53.37
N LYS A 3 -35.62 -17.20 -52.05
CA LYS A 3 -34.40 -17.58 -51.32
C LYS A 3 -34.73 -17.94 -49.87
N ASN A 4 -34.92 -19.25 -49.68
CA ASN A 4 -34.74 -19.95 -48.42
C ASN A 4 -33.24 -19.94 -48.05
N THR A 5 -32.93 -19.73 -46.77
CA THR A 5 -31.80 -20.42 -46.13
C THR A 5 -32.17 -20.66 -44.67
N ILE A 6 -32.24 -21.94 -44.32
CA ILE A 6 -32.52 -22.55 -43.02
C ILE A 6 -31.19 -23.05 -42.45
N LEU A 7 -31.10 -23.17 -41.11
CA LEU A 7 -30.14 -23.97 -40.32
C LEU A 7 -28.67 -23.50 -40.34
N SER A 8 -27.88 -23.60 -39.27
CA SER A 8 -27.93 -24.57 -38.21
C SER A 8 -27.26 -24.05 -36.94
N LEU A 9 -27.95 -24.25 -35.81
CA LEU A 9 -27.40 -24.31 -34.46
C LEU A 9 -26.53 -25.57 -34.37
N MET A 10 -25.28 -25.46 -33.90
CA MET A 10 -24.45 -26.61 -33.52
C MET A 10 -23.87 -26.36 -32.12
N ILE A 11 -24.61 -26.90 -31.15
CA ILE A 11 -24.19 -27.20 -29.79
C ILE A 11 -23.21 -28.38 -29.89
N VAL A 12 -22.01 -28.25 -29.33
CA VAL A 12 -21.15 -29.40 -29.04
C VAL A 12 -20.86 -29.41 -27.55
N LEU A 13 -21.48 -30.37 -26.88
CA LEU A 13 -21.30 -30.69 -25.48
C LEU A 13 -21.53 -32.20 -25.37
N VAL A 14 -20.46 -33.02 -25.32
CA VAL A 14 -20.52 -34.38 -24.77
C VAL A 14 -19.16 -34.76 -24.18
N MET A 15 -19.26 -35.38 -23.00
CA MET A 15 -18.23 -35.80 -22.07
C MET A 15 -17.51 -37.10 -22.47
N SER A 16 -16.37 -37.35 -21.82
CA SER A 16 -16.02 -38.69 -21.35
C SER A 16 -15.08 -38.61 -20.15
N ALA A 17 -15.67 -38.69 -18.95
CA ALA A 17 -15.02 -39.12 -17.72
C ALA A 17 -15.35 -40.61 -17.52
N CYS A 18 -14.34 -41.48 -17.39
CA CYS A 18 -14.44 -42.81 -16.77
C CYS A 18 -13.04 -43.43 -16.59
N GLY A 19 -12.76 -43.98 -15.41
CA GLY A 19 -11.63 -44.90 -15.11
C GLY A 19 -10.54 -44.26 -14.24
N GLY A 20 -10.21 -44.74 -13.04
CA GLY A 20 -10.63 -45.96 -12.36
C GLY A 20 -10.23 -45.96 -10.89
N SER A 21 -10.85 -46.88 -10.18
CA SER A 21 -10.76 -47.21 -8.77
C SER A 21 -9.41 -47.81 -8.37
N GLY A 22 -8.90 -47.41 -7.21
CA GLY A 22 -7.80 -48.07 -6.51
C GLY A 22 -7.91 -47.75 -5.02
N GLU A 23 -8.31 -48.74 -4.23
CA GLU A 23 -8.40 -48.67 -2.77
C GLU A 23 -7.02 -48.85 -2.12
N GLY A 24 -6.80 -48.10 -1.03
CA GLY A 24 -5.95 -48.49 0.09
C GLY A 24 -4.44 -48.33 -0.08
N LEU A 25 -3.84 -47.46 0.75
CA LEU A 25 -2.90 -47.85 1.81
C LEU A 25 -2.40 -46.59 2.53
N ASP A 26 -2.60 -46.55 3.84
CA ASP A 26 -1.86 -45.69 4.77
C ASP A 26 -0.36 -45.96 4.61
N ASP A 27 0.45 -44.91 4.43
CA ASP A 27 1.77 -44.89 5.05
C ASP A 27 2.20 -43.47 5.40
N SER A 28 2.56 -43.33 6.66
CA SER A 28 3.12 -42.14 7.27
C SER A 28 4.61 -42.17 6.98
N SER A 29 5.09 -41.28 6.11
CA SER A 29 6.53 -41.15 5.87
C SER A 29 6.90 -39.68 5.66
N ASN A 30 7.48 -39.12 6.72
CA ASN A 30 8.19 -37.85 6.73
C ASN A 30 9.19 -37.82 5.57
N THR A 31 8.88 -37.04 4.54
CA THR A 31 9.88 -36.59 3.57
C THR A 31 10.18 -35.13 3.90
N GLU A 32 11.18 -34.92 4.75
CA GLU A 32 11.80 -33.63 4.96
C GLU A 32 12.38 -33.15 3.62
N THR A 33 11.65 -32.27 2.95
CA THR A 33 12.21 -31.41 1.90
C THR A 33 13.33 -30.59 2.53
N PRO A 34 14.55 -30.54 1.96
CA PRO A 34 15.62 -29.70 2.48
C PRO A 34 15.16 -28.25 2.45
N ILE A 35 15.02 -27.67 3.64
CA ILE A 35 14.82 -26.23 3.80
C ILE A 35 16.15 -25.62 3.34
N THR A 36 16.18 -25.09 2.12
CA THR A 36 17.26 -24.22 1.69
C THR A 36 17.09 -22.93 2.49
N GLU A 37 17.62 -22.90 3.71
CA GLU A 37 17.80 -21.68 4.49
C GLU A 37 18.80 -20.80 3.75
N ASN A 38 18.27 -19.93 2.89
CA ASN A 38 19.01 -18.78 2.38
C ASN A 38 19.11 -17.74 3.51
N ASN A 39 19.86 -18.08 4.56
CA ASN A 39 20.10 -17.20 5.70
C ASN A 39 21.14 -16.13 5.30
N THR A 40 20.68 -15.19 4.47
CA THR A 40 21.41 -13.95 4.24
C THR A 40 21.20 -13.12 5.49
N THR A 41 22.22 -12.97 6.32
CA THR A 41 22.18 -12.10 7.51
C THR A 41 21.92 -10.66 7.07
N GLN A 42 20.65 -10.30 6.91
CA GLN A 42 20.25 -8.97 6.47
C GLN A 42 20.63 -7.98 7.57
N LYS A 43 21.31 -6.89 7.16
CA LYS A 43 21.77 -5.84 8.07
C LYS A 43 20.56 -5.19 8.75
N VAL A 44 20.44 -5.39 10.06
CA VAL A 44 19.48 -4.66 10.89
C VAL A 44 19.95 -3.20 11.01
N ILE A 45 19.06 -2.27 10.67
CA ILE A 45 19.33 -0.82 10.76
C ILE A 45 18.38 -0.25 11.81
N VAL A 46 18.94 0.45 12.80
CA VAL A 46 18.18 1.14 13.85
C VAL A 46 18.45 2.63 13.77
N ILE A 47 17.40 3.44 13.67
CA ILE A 47 17.46 4.90 13.62
C ILE A 47 16.55 5.46 14.69
N ASN A 48 17.09 6.21 15.65
CA ASN A 48 16.36 6.80 16.78
C ASN A 48 15.51 5.77 17.56
N GLY A 49 16.06 4.57 17.77
CA GLY A 49 15.36 3.46 18.46
C GLY A 49 14.29 2.76 17.62
N HIS A 50 14.04 3.21 16.39
CA HIS A 50 13.17 2.53 15.43
C HIS A 50 13.98 1.53 14.58
N THR A 51 13.56 0.27 14.58
CA THR A 51 14.20 -0.78 13.77
C THR A 51 13.55 -0.82 12.40
N LEU A 52 14.32 -0.55 11.36
CA LEU A 52 13.81 -0.62 9.99
C LEU A 52 13.58 -2.06 9.55
N PRO A 53 12.54 -2.30 8.74
CA PRO A 53 12.39 -3.58 8.06
C PRO A 53 13.62 -3.86 7.19
N PRO A 54 13.88 -5.13 6.89
CA PRO A 54 14.89 -5.49 5.92
C PRO A 54 14.64 -4.81 4.58
N GLU A 55 15.70 -4.61 3.80
CA GLU A 55 15.52 -4.12 2.45
C GLU A 55 14.80 -5.19 1.61
N PRO A 56 13.62 -4.90 1.05
CA PRO A 56 12.88 -5.90 0.30
C PRO A 56 13.56 -6.16 -1.04
N ASP A 57 13.49 -7.39 -1.53
CA ASP A 57 13.87 -7.69 -2.90
C ASP A 57 13.02 -6.84 -3.87
N GLU A 58 13.68 -6.12 -4.78
CA GLU A 58 13.00 -5.16 -5.65
C GLU A 58 11.98 -5.83 -6.57
N ALA A 59 12.31 -7.01 -7.12
CA ALA A 59 11.44 -7.72 -8.04
C ALA A 59 10.18 -8.23 -7.33
N LEU A 60 10.34 -8.83 -6.14
CA LEU A 60 9.22 -9.26 -5.31
C LEU A 60 8.38 -8.06 -4.85
N ASN A 61 9.01 -6.99 -4.38
CA ASN A 61 8.30 -5.79 -3.93
C ASN A 61 7.50 -5.12 -5.06
N ASN A 62 8.00 -5.16 -6.30
CA ASN A 62 7.32 -4.57 -7.46
C ASN A 62 6.36 -5.53 -8.17
N SER A 63 6.28 -6.80 -7.75
CA SER A 63 5.37 -7.79 -8.33
C SER A 63 3.89 -7.48 -8.03
N THR A 64 3.61 -6.69 -7.00
CA THR A 64 2.25 -6.26 -6.61
C THR A 64 2.17 -4.76 -6.39
N LEU A 65 0.95 -4.20 -6.48
CA LEU A 65 0.70 -2.79 -6.16
C LEU A 65 0.98 -2.49 -4.69
N ALA A 66 0.53 -3.38 -3.79
CA ALA A 66 0.68 -3.26 -2.34
C ALA A 66 2.12 -3.44 -1.84
N GLY A 67 2.98 -4.14 -2.60
CA GLY A 67 4.36 -4.43 -2.22
C GLY A 67 4.50 -5.26 -0.94
N ILE A 68 5.67 -5.17 -0.30
CA ILE A 68 6.00 -5.88 0.93
C ILE A 68 5.92 -4.91 2.11
N ASP A 69 5.17 -5.29 3.14
CA ASP A 69 5.11 -4.66 4.47
C ASP A 69 5.32 -5.78 5.49
N SER A 70 6.57 -6.00 5.90
CA SER A 70 6.96 -7.16 6.72
C SER A 70 6.69 -6.97 8.21
N ASN A 71 6.55 -5.72 8.66
CA ASN A 71 6.27 -5.37 10.05
C ASN A 71 4.79 -5.00 10.28
N ASN A 72 3.97 -5.08 9.24
CA ASN A 72 2.52 -4.84 9.24
C ASN A 72 2.12 -3.47 9.80
N ASN A 73 2.96 -2.44 9.58
CA ASN A 73 2.69 -1.09 10.07
C ASN A 73 1.82 -0.25 9.10
N GLY A 74 1.48 -0.82 7.93
CA GLY A 74 0.69 -0.19 6.88
C GLY A 74 1.49 0.64 5.88
N VAL A 75 2.83 0.62 5.95
CA VAL A 75 3.77 1.28 5.05
C VAL A 75 4.67 0.22 4.43
N ARG A 76 4.87 0.27 3.11
CA ARG A 76 5.77 -0.68 2.45
C ARG A 76 7.20 -0.51 2.96
N ASP A 77 7.92 -1.61 3.08
CA ASP A 77 9.28 -1.65 3.63
C ASP A 77 10.23 -0.70 2.89
N ASP A 78 10.16 -0.62 1.55
CA ASP A 78 10.99 0.31 0.76
C ASP A 78 10.63 1.78 0.98
N VAL A 79 9.36 2.08 1.27
CA VAL A 79 8.86 3.43 1.55
C VAL A 79 9.28 3.86 2.96
N GLU A 80 9.07 3.00 3.96
CA GLU A 80 9.49 3.24 5.34
C GLU A 80 11.00 3.53 5.41
N ARG A 81 11.81 2.69 4.76
CA ARG A 81 13.25 2.88 4.70
C ARG A 81 13.62 4.23 4.08
N LYS A 82 13.03 4.60 2.94
CA LYS A 82 13.29 5.91 2.30
C LYS A 82 12.91 7.08 3.22
N ILE A 83 11.79 6.98 3.94
CA ILE A 83 11.36 8.02 4.88
C ILE A 83 12.39 8.20 5.99
N TYR A 84 12.83 7.11 6.63
CA TYR A 84 13.80 7.19 7.73
C TYR A 84 15.19 7.61 7.29
N LEU A 85 15.66 7.15 6.13
CA LEU A 85 17.00 7.45 5.61
C LEU A 85 17.13 8.88 5.07
N ASN A 86 16.03 9.50 4.62
CA ASN A 86 16.05 10.82 4.00
C ASN A 86 15.51 11.94 4.92
N ASN A 87 15.14 11.63 6.16
CA ASN A 87 14.60 12.60 7.10
C ASN A 87 15.20 12.40 8.48
N ASP A 88 15.75 13.47 9.07
CA ASP A 88 16.41 13.40 10.37
C ASP A 88 15.43 13.58 11.54
N LYS A 89 14.36 14.36 11.33
CA LYS A 89 13.41 14.73 12.38
C LYS A 89 12.31 13.70 12.51
N GLU A 90 12.11 13.21 13.73
CA GLU A 90 11.09 12.20 14.01
C GLU A 90 9.67 12.67 13.68
N ILE A 91 9.33 13.93 13.98
CA ILE A 91 8.03 14.50 13.59
C ILE A 91 7.79 14.45 12.07
N SER A 92 8.84 14.68 11.27
CA SER A 92 8.74 14.61 9.82
C SER A 92 8.52 13.18 9.35
N ARG A 93 9.24 12.21 9.94
CA ARG A 93 9.07 10.79 9.63
C ARG A 93 7.65 10.33 9.92
N GLN A 94 7.12 10.64 11.10
CA GLN A 94 5.75 10.23 11.48
C GLN A 94 4.68 10.80 10.54
N ILE A 95 4.81 12.07 10.14
CA ILE A 95 3.90 12.70 9.17
C ILE A 95 4.00 12.06 7.78
N LEU A 96 5.21 11.72 7.35
CA LEU A 96 5.44 11.04 6.08
C LEU A 96 4.92 9.60 6.12
N LEU A 97 5.09 8.87 7.24
CA LEU A 97 4.51 7.54 7.43
C LEU A 97 2.98 7.59 7.36
N GLN A 98 2.35 8.51 8.09
CA GLN A 98 0.90 8.74 8.03
C GLN A 98 0.44 9.05 6.59
N SER A 99 1.21 9.86 5.85
CA SER A 99 0.94 10.20 4.45
C SER A 99 1.07 8.97 3.53
N ALA A 100 2.13 8.19 3.70
CA ALA A 100 2.38 6.98 2.92
C ALA A 100 1.27 5.94 3.11
N LYS A 101 0.76 5.74 4.34
CA LYS A 101 -0.39 4.86 4.59
C LYS A 101 -1.60 5.27 3.76
N ILE A 102 -1.92 6.57 3.69
CA ILE A 102 -3.06 7.07 2.92
C ILE A 102 -2.85 6.85 1.42
N GLU A 103 -1.67 7.22 0.92
CA GLU A 103 -1.33 7.12 -0.51
C GLU A 103 -1.26 5.67 -1.00
N GLN A 104 -0.77 4.75 -0.17
CA GLN A 104 -0.75 3.31 -0.50
C GLN A 104 -2.15 2.72 -0.60
N LYS A 105 -3.10 3.17 0.23
CA LYS A 105 -4.49 2.73 0.10
C LYS A 105 -5.11 3.14 -1.24
N TRP A 106 -4.64 4.23 -1.87
CA TRP A 106 -5.08 4.59 -3.23
C TRP A 106 -4.68 3.54 -4.27
N LEU A 107 -3.56 2.85 -4.07
CA LEU A 107 -3.09 1.78 -4.95
C LEU A 107 -3.96 0.52 -4.85
N GLU A 108 -4.52 0.26 -3.67
CA GLU A 108 -5.40 -0.89 -3.39
C GLU A 108 -6.85 -0.69 -3.86
N ALA A 109 -7.21 0.53 -4.27
CA ALA A 109 -8.57 0.87 -4.66
C ALA A 109 -9.03 0.13 -5.93
N ASN A 110 -10.10 -0.66 -5.81
CA ASN A 110 -10.73 -1.34 -6.94
C ASN A 110 -11.55 -0.39 -7.83
N ASN A 111 -12.29 0.55 -7.23
CA ASN A 111 -13.08 1.56 -7.96
C ASN A 111 -12.48 2.96 -7.74
N LEU A 112 -11.78 3.47 -8.74
CA LEU A 112 -11.05 4.73 -8.62
C LEU A 112 -11.95 5.95 -8.40
N ILE A 113 -13.15 5.99 -9.00
CA ILE A 113 -14.04 7.18 -8.94
C ILE A 113 -14.83 7.22 -7.62
N SER A 114 -15.46 6.10 -7.24
CA SER A 114 -16.22 6.03 -5.97
C SER A 114 -15.28 6.27 -4.80
N ASN A 115 -14.12 5.62 -4.85
CA ASN A 115 -13.17 5.72 -3.76
C ASN A 115 -12.47 7.08 -3.77
N ALA A 116 -12.34 7.78 -4.89
CA ALA A 116 -11.73 9.12 -4.95
C ALA A 116 -12.31 10.10 -3.91
N LYS A 117 -13.63 10.10 -3.74
CA LYS A 117 -14.32 10.93 -2.73
C LYS A 117 -14.02 10.46 -1.31
N GLU A 118 -14.05 9.15 -1.07
CA GLU A 118 -13.71 8.53 0.20
C GLU A 118 -12.24 8.77 0.58
N TRP A 119 -11.32 8.64 -0.38
CA TRP A 119 -9.89 8.86 -0.23
C TRP A 119 -9.56 10.32 0.08
N GLN A 120 -10.34 11.26 -0.45
CA GLN A 120 -10.19 12.64 -0.05
C GLN A 120 -10.53 12.85 1.43
N THR A 121 -11.51 12.11 1.96
CA THR A 121 -11.79 12.13 3.40
C THR A 121 -10.61 11.65 4.24
N LEU A 122 -9.85 10.67 3.73
CA LEU A 122 -8.65 10.16 4.38
C LEU A 122 -7.46 11.11 4.32
N THR A 123 -7.49 12.10 3.43
CA THR A 123 -6.46 13.15 3.36
C THR A 123 -6.67 14.23 4.42
N TYR A 124 -7.89 14.40 4.95
CA TYR A 124 -8.18 15.44 5.95
C TYR A 124 -7.45 15.23 7.28
N PRO A 125 -7.34 14.02 7.85
CA PRO A 125 -6.50 13.79 9.03
C PRO A 125 -5.03 14.20 8.82
N LYS A 126 -4.42 13.87 7.67
CA LYS A 126 -3.05 14.33 7.34
C LYS A 126 -2.96 15.85 7.42
N LEU A 127 -3.87 16.55 6.72
CA LEU A 127 -3.86 18.02 6.68
C LEU A 127 -4.13 18.63 8.07
N GLY A 128 -5.08 18.08 8.82
CA GLY A 128 -5.40 18.50 10.19
C GLY A 128 -4.21 18.33 11.14
N CYS A 129 -3.48 17.23 11.01
CA CYS A 129 -2.27 16.95 11.79
C CYS A 129 -1.16 17.97 11.50
N MET A 130 -0.89 18.23 10.22
CA MET A 130 0.11 19.22 9.80
C MET A 130 -0.26 20.64 10.27
N VAL A 131 -1.53 21.02 10.18
CA VAL A 131 -2.03 22.31 10.68
C VAL A 131 -1.91 22.40 12.20
N HIS A 132 -2.19 21.31 12.93
CA HIS A 132 -2.05 21.27 14.39
C HIS A 132 -0.59 21.51 14.80
N VAL A 133 0.33 20.73 14.25
CA VAL A 133 1.77 20.83 14.53
C VAL A 133 2.31 22.22 14.16
N TYR A 134 1.88 22.77 13.02
CA TYR A 134 2.25 24.12 12.63
C TYR A 134 1.76 25.17 13.64
N ARG A 135 0.48 25.13 14.03
CA ARG A 135 -0.11 26.12 14.94
C ARG A 135 0.43 26.04 16.37
N LYS A 136 0.71 24.84 16.86
CA LYS A 136 1.15 24.62 18.25
C LYS A 136 2.67 24.72 18.42
N ASN A 137 3.43 24.32 17.41
CA ASN A 137 4.88 24.17 17.52
C ASN A 137 5.67 25.02 16.52
N ASN A 138 5.01 25.73 15.59
CA ASN A 138 5.63 26.52 14.53
C ASN A 138 6.55 25.69 13.61
N ILE A 139 6.24 24.41 13.40
CA ILE A 139 6.98 23.51 12.51
C ILE A 139 6.23 23.40 11.19
N ASN A 140 6.86 23.84 10.09
CA ASN A 140 6.28 23.76 8.76
C ASN A 140 6.59 22.42 8.09
N LEU A 141 5.57 21.57 7.99
CA LEU A 141 5.64 20.24 7.37
C LEU A 141 5.05 20.19 5.96
N PHE A 142 4.49 21.30 5.46
CA PHE A 142 3.77 21.37 4.17
C PHE A 142 4.64 21.15 2.93
N LYS A 143 5.96 21.16 3.09
CA LYS A 143 6.91 20.86 2.01
C LYS A 143 7.25 19.38 1.88
N SER A 144 6.75 18.53 2.78
CA SER A 144 7.08 17.11 2.82
C SER A 144 6.07 16.31 1.98
N GLY A 145 6.55 15.59 0.98
CA GLY A 145 5.74 14.72 0.11
C GLY A 145 6.30 13.29 0.09
N THR A 146 5.42 12.31 -0.07
CA THR A 146 5.76 10.88 -0.14
C THR A 146 5.55 10.29 -1.53
N GLU A 147 5.07 11.08 -2.50
CA GLU A 147 4.63 10.58 -3.80
C GLU A 147 5.75 9.86 -4.56
N SER A 148 6.98 10.39 -4.53
CA SER A 148 8.14 9.76 -5.18
C SER A 148 8.61 8.48 -4.50
N TYR A 149 8.25 8.28 -3.22
CA TYR A 149 8.56 7.06 -2.48
C TYR A 149 7.46 6.02 -2.72
N VAL A 150 6.19 6.42 -2.63
CA VAL A 150 5.02 5.53 -2.73
C VAL A 150 4.74 5.10 -4.17
N PHE A 151 4.85 6.00 -5.14
CA PHE A 151 4.57 5.71 -6.56
C PHE A 151 5.86 5.42 -7.34
N ASN A 152 6.75 4.61 -6.79
CA ASN A 152 8.11 4.39 -7.29
C ASN A 152 8.26 3.28 -8.34
N SER A 153 7.16 2.80 -8.93
CA SER A 153 7.21 1.80 -10.01
C SER A 153 6.24 2.16 -11.13
N LYS A 154 6.50 1.67 -12.34
CA LYS A 154 5.66 1.97 -13.52
C LYS A 154 4.19 1.69 -13.26
N ILE A 155 3.85 0.52 -12.71
CA ILE A 155 2.46 0.14 -12.46
C ILE A 155 1.79 0.99 -11.37
N ARG A 156 2.54 1.45 -10.36
CA ARG A 156 2.04 2.36 -9.32
C ARG A 156 1.82 3.77 -9.86
N ILE A 157 2.72 4.28 -10.70
CA ILE A 157 2.55 5.56 -11.39
C ILE A 157 1.32 5.52 -12.29
N GLU A 158 1.14 4.47 -13.08
CA GLU A 158 -0.04 4.32 -13.94
C GLU A 158 -1.34 4.30 -13.11
N LYS A 159 -1.35 3.60 -11.97
CA LYS A 159 -2.49 3.60 -11.05
C LYS A 159 -2.76 4.98 -10.45
N TYR A 160 -1.72 5.68 -10.01
CA TYR A 160 -1.80 7.05 -9.48
C TYR A 160 -2.32 8.05 -10.54
N MET A 161 -1.85 7.94 -11.79
CA MET A 161 -2.34 8.80 -12.88
C MET A 161 -3.81 8.57 -13.19
N LYS A 162 -4.27 7.30 -13.16
CA LYS A 162 -5.71 6.99 -13.31
C LYS A 162 -6.54 7.54 -12.15
N TYR A 163 -6.02 7.50 -10.92
CA TYR A 163 -6.64 8.12 -9.76
C TYR A 163 -6.76 9.64 -9.92
N ASN A 164 -5.67 10.32 -10.30
CA ASN A 164 -5.68 11.77 -10.56
C ASN A 164 -6.63 12.15 -11.70
N GLN A 165 -6.67 11.36 -12.76
CA GLN A 165 -7.61 11.56 -13.86
C GLN A 165 -9.07 11.44 -13.38
N ALA A 166 -9.37 10.47 -12.51
CA ALA A 166 -10.70 10.27 -11.93
C ALA A 166 -11.16 11.44 -11.03
N LEU A 167 -10.21 12.14 -10.39
CA LEU A 167 -10.47 13.35 -9.60
C LEU A 167 -10.50 14.65 -10.41
N SER A 168 -10.01 14.60 -11.65
CA SER A 168 -9.84 15.80 -12.47
C SER A 168 -11.18 16.48 -12.76
N GLY A 169 -11.26 17.79 -12.52
CA GLY A 169 -12.46 18.59 -12.74
C GLY A 169 -13.56 18.45 -11.68
N GLY A 170 -13.35 17.64 -10.63
CA GLY A 170 -14.29 17.54 -9.52
C GLY A 170 -14.19 18.72 -8.53
N VAL A 171 -15.32 19.05 -7.88
CA VAL A 171 -15.38 19.97 -6.74
C VAL A 171 -15.66 19.17 -5.49
N TYR A 172 -14.82 19.37 -4.47
CA TYR A 172 -14.84 18.59 -3.24
C TYR A 172 -14.78 19.51 -2.03
N SER A 173 -15.60 19.23 -1.03
CA SER A 173 -15.70 20.07 0.17
C SER A 173 -14.59 19.72 1.15
N SER A 174 -13.80 20.69 1.60
CA SER A 174 -12.98 20.52 2.80
C SER A 174 -13.88 20.56 4.05
N PRO A 175 -13.59 19.79 5.11
CA PRO A 175 -14.28 19.94 6.38
C PRO A 175 -14.10 21.37 6.91
N ASN A 176 -15.18 21.93 7.46
CA ASN A 176 -15.22 23.31 8.00
C ASN A 176 -14.27 23.52 9.20
N SER A 177 -13.88 22.43 9.85
CA SER A 177 -12.89 22.42 10.92
C SER A 177 -12.27 21.03 10.99
N PHE A 178 -10.94 20.95 11.12
CA PHE A 178 -10.28 19.69 11.44
C PHE A 178 -10.45 19.45 12.95
N ASN A 179 -10.90 18.26 13.36
CA ASN A 179 -10.67 17.83 14.74
C ASN A 179 -9.16 17.59 14.89
N VAL A 180 -8.46 18.65 15.28
CA VAL A 180 -6.99 18.66 15.30
C VAL A 180 -6.41 17.69 16.34
N GLU A 181 -7.14 17.38 17.42
CA GLU A 181 -6.65 16.54 18.52
C GLU A 181 -6.70 15.03 18.24
N GLY A 182 -7.27 14.61 17.10
CA GLY A 182 -7.24 13.21 16.65
C GLY A 182 -6.79 13.04 15.20
N SER A 183 -6.22 14.10 14.60
CA SER A 183 -5.83 14.09 13.19
C SER A 183 -4.51 13.36 12.93
N CYS A 184 -3.63 13.30 13.94
CA CYS A 184 -2.39 12.54 13.86
C CYS A 184 -2.62 11.10 14.33
N ASP A 185 -2.09 10.10 13.61
CA ASP A 185 -2.16 8.69 14.02
C ASP A 185 -1.01 8.27 14.94
N PHE A 186 -0.25 9.24 15.43
CA PHE A 186 0.92 9.07 16.29
C PHE A 186 0.93 10.09 17.44
N ASN A 187 1.77 9.85 18.44
CA ASN A 187 1.94 10.75 19.58
C ASN A 187 2.88 11.91 19.23
N ILE A 188 2.31 13.10 19.08
CA ILE A 188 3.05 14.32 18.71
C ILE A 188 4.12 14.67 19.73
N THR A 189 3.79 14.65 21.02
CA THR A 189 4.73 15.00 22.10
C THR A 189 5.97 14.12 22.05
N LYS A 190 5.79 12.80 21.95
CA LYS A 190 6.90 11.85 21.84
C LYS A 190 7.75 12.09 20.58
N ALA A 191 7.12 12.41 19.44
CA ALA A 191 7.82 12.69 18.19
C ALA A 191 8.59 14.04 18.19
N LEU A 192 8.21 14.96 19.07
CA LEU A 192 8.94 16.22 19.27
C LEU A 192 10.11 16.02 20.25
N GLU A 193 9.92 15.24 21.31
CA GLU A 193 10.97 14.91 22.29
C GLU A 193 12.10 14.08 21.67
N ALA A 194 11.80 13.21 20.70
CA ALA A 194 12.79 12.41 19.98
C ALA A 194 13.67 13.22 19.00
N GLN A 195 13.62 14.56 19.04
CA GLN A 195 14.46 15.46 18.23
C GLN A 195 15.69 16.00 18.99
N GLU A 196 15.75 15.75 20.30
CA GLU A 196 16.90 16.06 21.17
C GLU A 196 17.86 14.86 21.27
#